data_AF-A0A226NKF9-F1
#
_entry.id   AF-A0A226NKF9-F1
#
_cell.length_a   1.000
_cell.length_b   1.000
_cell.length_c   1.000
_cell.angle_alpha   90.00
_cell.angle_beta   90.00
_cell.angle_gamma   90.00
#
_symmetry.space_group_name_H-M   'P 1'
#
loop_
_entity.id
_entity.type
_entity.pdbx_description
1 polymer ?
#
loop_
_entity_poly.entity_id
_entity_poly.type
_entity_poly.pdbx_seq_one_letter_code
_entity_poly.pdbx_strand_id
1 'polypeptide(L)'
;VHSSQFMEFAEVENHDDFHTCEDGYIHTQDQRGAYIVYDVALEDLKELENQLLLVASQYIEKDKSNVTCGKSSGSNILEWAHAFVDRFAVLFDLWTCETALLEKKCQLLDVYFEAYQHALDPEERFALAQAITDIMHKRPRFDLELEYFVNTYKDECICLQLHLQLLRDIVNQQIDVQREYIHKIWRKGQKGGINEFGLPYNVITKQLISLNTSCRTSKNIYLLEFHPSLGLVCSIPKALECIYQEFYSICRPRTASRAIKLEKQVLQLVLDEWLTMEKPEFFYSSQIQKDLFAEVLIEDPVLMQEIALSLLEVGADQERKEGKERQFFILDSFSMLLELITLRHRLIEVATESAQLASLYKAFAVEAGFGEFHLHLRPVHFETALHKEKADLMPPMFITSLLEDDSCVDRYIPSSLPLSIQEIDSHLGKFSFRTRDGVMQLLCPSGIKNMQLILACQVVQKNALLAAVQQAFFCYLVQFTHSLDIKVSNTLLLQLHY
;
A
#
# COMPACT_ATOMS: atom_id res chain seq x y z
N VAL A 1 30.70 -4.10 6.89
CA VAL A 1 31.81 -3.31 6.30
C VAL A 1 31.17 -2.11 5.63
N HIS A 2 31.55 -0.88 6.01
CA HIS A 2 30.99 0.31 5.38
C HIS A 2 31.48 0.37 3.92
N SER A 3 30.56 0.55 2.97
CA SER A 3 30.85 0.63 1.52
C SER A 3 31.90 1.69 1.17
N SER A 4 32.07 2.71 2.00
CA SER A 4 33.09 3.75 1.85
C SER A 4 34.53 3.25 2.05
N GLN A 5 34.76 2.21 2.86
CA GLN A 5 36.10 1.64 3.08
C GLN A 5 36.57 0.74 1.93
N PHE A 6 35.66 0.32 1.05
CA PHE A 6 35.95 -0.58 -0.06
C PHE A 6 36.51 0.15 -1.29
N MET A 7 36.16 1.43 -1.47
CA MET A 7 36.55 2.24 -2.63
C MET A 7 37.96 2.85 -2.54
N GLU A 8 38.68 2.69 -1.42
CA GLU A 8 40.02 3.29 -1.20
C GLU A 8 41.19 2.43 -1.71
N PHE A 9 40.94 1.20 -2.20
CA PHE A 9 41.99 0.30 -2.66
C PHE A 9 42.14 0.36 -4.19
N ALA A 10 43.31 0.79 -4.67
CA ALA A 10 43.64 0.89 -6.10
C ALA A 10 43.87 -0.47 -6.81
N GLU A 11 43.83 -1.57 -6.07
CA GLU A 11 44.05 -2.95 -6.53
C GLU A 11 42.77 -3.82 -6.52
N VAL A 12 41.59 -3.22 -6.41
CA VAL A 12 40.33 -3.98 -6.47
C VAL A 12 40.10 -4.43 -7.91
N GLU A 13 40.52 -5.66 -8.21
CA GLU A 13 40.01 -6.39 -9.37
C GLU A 13 38.50 -6.47 -9.25
N ASN A 14 37.80 -6.07 -10.31
CA ASN A 14 36.35 -6.18 -10.35
C ASN A 14 35.98 -7.66 -10.35
N HIS A 15 35.59 -8.18 -9.18
CA HIS A 15 35.12 -9.55 -8.99
C HIS A 15 33.63 -9.71 -9.30
N ASP A 16 32.97 -8.66 -9.79
CA ASP A 16 31.56 -8.73 -10.14
C ASP A 16 31.37 -9.53 -11.44
N ASP A 17 30.34 -10.35 -11.44
CA ASP A 17 29.89 -11.05 -12.63
C ASP A 17 29.15 -10.09 -13.57
N PHE A 18 29.33 -10.28 -14.87
CA PHE A 18 28.67 -9.49 -15.90
C PHE A 18 27.44 -10.21 -16.43
N HIS A 19 26.31 -9.51 -16.50
CA HIS A 19 25.06 -10.05 -17.05
C HIS A 19 24.79 -9.42 -18.42
N THR A 20 24.54 -10.27 -19.41
CA THR A 20 24.12 -9.87 -20.76
C THR A 20 22.78 -10.53 -21.08
N CYS A 21 21.95 -9.87 -21.89
CA CYS A 21 20.66 -10.40 -22.31
C CYS A 21 20.68 -10.57 -23.84
N GLU A 22 20.61 -11.80 -24.32
CA GLU A 22 20.54 -12.15 -25.74
C GLU A 22 19.29 -13.00 -25.98
N ASP A 23 18.44 -12.61 -26.93
CA ASP A 23 17.19 -13.31 -27.27
C ASP A 23 16.25 -13.60 -26.08
N GLY A 24 16.31 -12.77 -25.02
CA GLY A 24 15.53 -12.93 -23.80
C GLY A 24 16.14 -13.87 -22.76
N TYR A 25 17.35 -14.40 -23.01
CA TYR A 25 18.11 -15.21 -22.09
C TYR A 25 19.18 -14.39 -21.39
N ILE A 26 19.30 -14.57 -20.07
CA ILE A 26 20.33 -13.93 -19.27
C ILE A 26 21.57 -14.83 -19.28
N HIS A 27 22.69 -14.27 -19.71
CA HIS A 27 23.99 -14.90 -19.69
C HIS A 27 24.87 -14.22 -18.64
N THR A 28 25.39 -15.01 -17.71
CA THR A 28 26.35 -14.56 -16.71
C THR A 28 27.77 -14.88 -17.19
N GLN A 29 28.64 -13.88 -17.17
CA GLN A 29 30.05 -14.00 -17.49
C GLN A 29 30.87 -13.66 -16.25
N ASP A 30 31.93 -14.44 -16.00
CA ASP A 30 32.90 -14.10 -14.96
C ASP A 30 33.70 -12.83 -15.33
N GLN A 31 34.55 -12.37 -14.42
CA GLN A 31 35.47 -11.24 -14.64
C GLN A 31 36.42 -11.41 -15.86
N ARG A 32 36.53 -12.62 -16.42
CA ARG A 32 37.37 -12.95 -17.58
C ARG A 32 36.55 -13.09 -18.86
N GLY A 33 35.23 -12.85 -18.81
CA GLY A 33 34.30 -12.98 -19.93
C GLY A 33 33.89 -14.42 -20.24
N ALA A 34 34.19 -15.39 -19.36
CA ALA A 34 33.77 -16.76 -19.54
C ALA A 34 32.34 -16.94 -19.05
N TYR A 35 31.48 -17.57 -19.87
CA TYR A 35 30.12 -17.89 -19.46
C TYR A 35 30.12 -18.91 -18.31
N ILE A 36 29.43 -18.56 -17.22
CA ILE A 36 29.33 -19.39 -16.01
C ILE A 36 27.87 -19.65 -15.64
N VAL A 37 27.66 -20.74 -14.93
CA VAL A 37 26.40 -21.05 -14.22
C VAL A 37 26.79 -21.37 -12.80
N TYR A 38 26.11 -20.76 -11.83
CA TYR A 38 26.37 -21.03 -10.42
C TYR A 38 26.05 -22.48 -10.08
N ASP A 39 26.90 -23.10 -9.28
CA ASP A 39 26.73 -24.46 -8.77
C ASP A 39 25.40 -24.62 -8.01
N VAL A 40 25.05 -23.65 -7.16
CA VAL A 40 23.76 -23.62 -6.45
C VAL A 40 22.56 -23.65 -7.41
N ALA A 41 22.63 -22.93 -8.54
CA ALA A 41 21.55 -22.95 -9.53
C ALA A 41 21.41 -24.32 -10.20
N LEU A 42 22.52 -25.06 -10.38
CA LEU A 42 22.49 -26.44 -10.88
C LEU A 42 21.95 -27.41 -9.83
N GLU A 43 22.23 -27.20 -8.55
CA GLU A 43 21.67 -27.99 -7.45
C GLU A 43 20.16 -27.77 -7.32
N ASP A 44 19.70 -26.52 -7.35
CA ASP A 44 18.29 -26.16 -7.32
C ASP A 44 17.50 -26.78 -8.49
N LEU A 45 18.10 -26.79 -9.69
CA LEU A 45 17.49 -27.41 -10.86
C LEU A 45 17.34 -28.92 -10.69
N LYS A 46 18.33 -29.61 -10.12
CA LYS A 46 18.26 -31.06 -9.85
C LYS A 46 17.20 -31.37 -8.79
N GLU A 47 17.09 -30.55 -7.75
CA GLU A 47 16.04 -30.72 -6.74
C GLU A 47 14.66 -30.53 -7.37
N LEU A 48 14.49 -29.48 -8.19
CA LEU A 48 13.24 -29.21 -8.91
C LEU A 48 12.87 -30.36 -9.85
N GLU A 49 13.82 -30.89 -10.62
CA GLU A 49 13.59 -32.04 -11.51
C GLU A 49 13.04 -33.24 -10.71
N ASN A 50 13.64 -33.56 -9.57
CA ASN A 50 13.17 -34.65 -8.70
C ASN A 50 11.73 -34.40 -8.22
N GLN A 51 11.41 -33.16 -7.81
CA GLN A 51 10.06 -32.81 -7.37
C GLN A 51 9.03 -32.91 -8.51
N LEU A 52 9.36 -32.39 -9.70
CA LEU A 52 8.49 -32.46 -10.87
C LEU A 52 8.24 -33.91 -11.30
N LEU A 53 9.24 -34.79 -11.22
CA LEU A 53 9.08 -36.22 -11.51
C LEU A 53 8.13 -36.92 -10.54
N LEU A 54 8.15 -36.55 -9.25
CA LEU A 54 7.20 -37.06 -8.26
C LEU A 54 5.77 -36.61 -8.58
N VAL A 55 5.60 -35.33 -8.93
CA VAL A 55 4.30 -34.78 -9.35
C VAL A 55 3.80 -35.49 -10.61
N ALA A 56 4.64 -35.61 -11.65
CA ALA A 56 4.32 -36.31 -12.88
C ALA A 56 3.83 -37.74 -12.62
N SER A 57 4.57 -38.48 -11.78
CA SER A 57 4.25 -39.86 -11.44
C SER A 57 2.87 -39.98 -10.79
N GLN A 58 2.53 -39.07 -9.88
CA GLN A 58 1.24 -39.06 -9.21
C GLN A 58 0.07 -38.86 -10.19
N TYR A 59 0.17 -37.90 -11.12
CA TYR A 59 -0.90 -37.65 -12.10
C TYR A 59 -0.99 -38.75 -13.16
N ILE A 60 0.14 -39.33 -13.58
CA ILE A 60 0.16 -40.48 -14.49
C ILE A 60 -0.53 -41.70 -13.86
N GLU A 61 -0.25 -42.00 -12.59
CA GLU A 61 -0.87 -43.13 -11.89
C GLU A 61 -2.37 -42.90 -11.62
N LYS A 62 -2.75 -41.66 -11.28
CA LYS A 62 -4.17 -41.30 -11.10
C LYS A 62 -4.99 -41.56 -12.36
N ASP A 63 -4.49 -41.15 -13.53
CA ASP A 63 -5.22 -41.33 -14.79
C ASP A 63 -5.32 -42.80 -15.22
N LYS A 64 -4.25 -43.60 -14.99
CA LYS A 64 -4.30 -45.06 -15.18
C LYS A 64 -5.39 -45.76 -14.34
N SER A 65 -5.60 -45.29 -13.10
CA SER A 65 -6.63 -45.84 -12.20
C SER A 65 -8.07 -45.52 -12.66
N ASN A 66 -8.27 -44.39 -13.35
CA ASN A 66 -9.58 -44.01 -13.89
C ASN A 66 -9.96 -44.84 -15.13
N VAL A 67 -8.97 -45.18 -15.97
CA VAL A 67 -9.17 -45.92 -17.21
C VAL A 67 -9.53 -47.40 -16.98
N THR A 68 -9.06 -47.99 -15.88
CA THR A 68 -9.27 -49.42 -15.55
C THR A 68 -10.68 -49.75 -15.02
N CYS A 69 -11.56 -48.75 -14.82
CA CYS A 69 -12.96 -48.96 -14.42
C CYS A 69 -13.91 -49.27 -15.61
N GLY A 70 -13.43 -49.14 -16.86
CA GLY A 70 -14.14 -49.58 -18.06
C GLY A 70 -13.83 -51.04 -18.39
N LYS A 71 -14.85 -51.92 -18.29
CA LYS A 71 -14.80 -53.36 -18.57
C LYS A 71 -13.90 -53.75 -19.77
N SER A 72 -12.92 -54.62 -19.56
CA SER A 72 -12.50 -55.59 -20.60
C SER A 72 -11.93 -56.87 -19.99
N SER A 73 -12.66 -57.97 -20.17
CA SER A 73 -12.15 -59.34 -20.04
C SER A 73 -11.36 -59.69 -21.31
N GLY A 74 -10.05 -59.90 -21.20
CA GLY A 74 -9.23 -60.40 -22.31
C GLY A 74 -7.75 -60.17 -22.05
N SER A 75 -6.98 -61.25 -21.96
CA SER A 75 -5.54 -61.22 -21.70
C SER A 75 -4.77 -61.01 -23.01
N ASN A 76 -4.11 -59.86 -23.17
CA ASN A 76 -2.99 -59.70 -24.10
C ASN A 76 -1.93 -58.75 -23.50
N ILE A 77 -0.69 -59.23 -23.41
CA ILE A 77 0.46 -58.55 -22.79
C ILE A 77 0.84 -57.22 -23.47
N LEU A 78 0.36 -56.97 -24.70
CA LEU A 78 0.60 -55.73 -25.46
C LEU A 78 -0.44 -54.62 -25.17
N GLU A 79 -1.64 -54.95 -24.68
CA GLU A 79 -2.69 -53.97 -24.31
C GLU A 79 -2.37 -53.26 -22.97
N TRP A 80 -1.47 -53.83 -22.17
CA TRP A 80 -1.01 -53.28 -20.90
C TRP A 80 0.17 -52.31 -21.02
N ALA A 81 0.89 -52.31 -22.15
CA ALA A 81 2.13 -51.56 -22.31
C ALA A 81 1.96 -50.04 -22.56
N HIS A 82 0.76 -49.59 -22.98
CA HIS A 82 0.52 -48.20 -23.43
C HIS A 82 -0.90 -47.65 -23.14
N ALA A 83 -1.60 -48.15 -22.13
CA ALA A 83 -3.00 -47.77 -21.89
C ALA A 83 -3.15 -46.37 -21.25
N PHE A 84 -3.12 -45.36 -22.12
CA PHE A 84 -3.83 -44.06 -22.08
C PHE A 84 -3.20 -42.82 -21.41
N VAL A 85 -1.90 -42.80 -21.05
CA VAL A 85 -1.24 -41.54 -20.63
C VAL A 85 0.05 -41.30 -21.41
N ASP A 86 0.09 -40.22 -22.20
CA ASP A 86 1.31 -39.75 -22.86
C ASP A 86 2.24 -39.09 -21.82
N ARG A 87 3.23 -39.85 -21.38
CA ARG A 87 4.19 -39.41 -20.35
C ARG A 87 5.08 -38.27 -20.84
N PHE A 88 5.41 -38.24 -22.14
CA PHE A 88 6.21 -37.16 -22.71
C PHE A 88 5.41 -35.86 -22.73
N ALA A 89 4.12 -35.93 -23.07
CA ALA A 89 3.22 -34.78 -22.97
C ALA A 89 3.10 -34.28 -21.52
N VAL A 90 2.96 -35.17 -20.53
CA VAL A 90 2.91 -34.76 -19.11
C VAL A 90 4.19 -34.05 -18.66
N LEU A 91 5.37 -34.57 -19.03
CA LEU A 91 6.64 -33.93 -18.71
C LEU A 91 6.81 -32.59 -19.45
N PHE A 92 6.39 -32.53 -20.71
CA PHE A 92 6.43 -31.30 -21.50
C PHE A 92 5.53 -30.21 -20.89
N ASP A 93 4.30 -30.56 -20.49
CA ASP A 93 3.38 -29.65 -19.84
C ASP A 93 3.91 -29.15 -18.49
N LEU A 94 4.55 -30.02 -17.68
CA LEU A 94 5.19 -29.61 -16.43
C LEU A 94 6.31 -28.60 -16.67
N TRP A 95 7.25 -28.91 -17.55
CA TRP A 95 8.36 -28.00 -17.85
C TRP A 95 7.90 -26.69 -18.47
N THR A 96 6.87 -26.73 -19.33
CA THR A 96 6.25 -25.53 -19.89
C THR A 96 5.62 -24.67 -18.81
N CYS A 97 4.86 -25.28 -17.89
CA CYS A 97 4.25 -24.57 -16.78
C CYS A 97 5.27 -24.00 -15.79
N GLU A 98 6.31 -24.76 -15.46
CA GLU A 98 7.38 -24.31 -14.56
C GLU A 98 8.18 -23.15 -15.17
N THR A 99 8.49 -23.23 -16.47
CA THR A 99 9.15 -22.15 -17.20
C THR A 99 8.30 -20.88 -17.16
N ALA A 100 7.00 -20.98 -17.43
CA ALA A 100 6.09 -19.84 -17.37
C ALA A 100 6.00 -19.24 -15.95
N LEU A 101 5.97 -20.09 -14.91
CA LEU A 101 5.97 -19.65 -13.52
C LEU A 101 7.26 -18.89 -13.17
N LEU A 102 8.42 -19.43 -13.55
CA LEU A 102 9.72 -18.78 -13.33
C LEU A 102 9.80 -17.44 -14.05
N GLU A 103 9.31 -17.33 -15.28
CA GLU A 103 9.24 -16.05 -16.01
C GLU A 103 8.40 -15.02 -15.25
N LYS A 104 7.23 -15.41 -14.72
CA LYS A 104 6.40 -14.52 -13.89
C LYS A 104 7.07 -14.14 -12.57
N LYS A 105 7.80 -15.05 -11.95
CA LYS A 105 8.61 -14.75 -10.75
C LYS A 105 9.69 -13.72 -11.07
N CYS A 106 10.47 -13.92 -12.14
CA CYS A 106 11.49 -12.97 -12.57
C CYS A 106 10.91 -11.57 -12.81
N GLN A 107 9.77 -11.47 -13.51
CA GLN A 107 9.10 -10.18 -13.75
C GLN A 107 8.70 -9.47 -12.45
N LEU A 108 8.20 -10.22 -11.46
CA LEU A 108 7.84 -9.67 -10.14
C LEU A 108 9.08 -9.25 -9.34
N LEU A 109 10.13 -10.08 -9.37
CA LEU A 109 11.39 -9.83 -8.68
C LEU A 109 12.08 -8.57 -9.20
N ASP A 110 12.06 -8.35 -10.51
CA ASP A 110 12.65 -7.15 -11.14
C ASP A 110 12.09 -5.85 -10.52
N VAL A 111 10.78 -5.78 -10.24
CA VAL A 111 10.16 -4.60 -9.63
C VAL A 111 10.60 -4.41 -8.17
N TYR A 112 10.67 -5.49 -7.39
CA TYR A 112 11.18 -5.41 -6.01
C TYR A 112 12.67 -5.08 -5.96
N PHE A 113 13.45 -5.58 -6.92
CA PHE A 113 14.89 -5.32 -7.00
C PHE A 113 15.17 -3.86 -7.36
N GLU A 114 14.38 -3.28 -8.26
CA GLU A 114 14.42 -1.84 -8.53
C GLU A 114 14.10 -1.03 -7.27
N ALA A 115 13.03 -1.36 -6.54
CA ALA A 115 12.73 -0.72 -5.27
C ALA A 115 13.88 -0.87 -4.25
N TYR A 116 14.51 -2.05 -4.19
CA TYR A 116 15.65 -2.33 -3.32
C TYR A 116 16.88 -1.46 -3.64
N GLN A 117 17.15 -1.22 -4.92
CA GLN A 117 18.24 -0.33 -5.36
C GLN A 117 17.98 1.13 -4.98
N HIS A 118 16.71 1.53 -4.86
CA HIS A 118 16.28 2.87 -4.48
C HIS A 118 16.02 3.06 -2.98
N ALA A 119 16.05 2.01 -2.18
CA ALA A 119 15.86 2.12 -0.74
C ALA A 119 17.15 2.59 -0.05
N LEU A 120 17.04 3.62 0.80
CA LEU A 120 18.17 4.13 1.61
C LEU A 120 18.15 3.57 3.03
N ASP A 121 16.95 3.32 3.55
CA ASP A 121 16.79 2.84 4.91
C ASP A 121 17.17 1.35 5.03
N PRO A 122 17.99 0.97 6.02
CA PRO A 122 18.40 -0.43 6.19
C PRO A 122 17.24 -1.39 6.48
N GLU A 123 16.20 -0.96 7.21
CA GLU A 123 15.05 -1.80 7.55
C GLU A 123 14.17 -2.03 6.32
N GLU A 124 13.92 -0.98 5.54
CA GLU A 124 13.22 -1.09 4.24
C GLU A 124 13.97 -2.01 3.28
N ARG A 125 15.29 -1.85 3.16
CA ARG A 125 16.13 -2.73 2.34
C ARG A 125 16.07 -4.17 2.78
N PHE A 126 16.12 -4.43 4.10
CA PHE A 126 16.02 -5.78 4.63
C PHE A 126 14.65 -6.39 4.34
N ALA A 127 13.56 -5.63 4.51
CA ALA A 127 12.21 -6.09 4.21
C ALA A 127 12.02 -6.39 2.71
N LEU A 128 12.58 -5.57 1.81
CA LEU A 128 12.59 -5.84 0.36
C LEU A 128 13.40 -7.09 0.01
N ALA A 129 14.58 -7.27 0.62
CA ALA A 129 15.38 -8.48 0.43
C ALA A 129 14.67 -9.74 0.89
N GLN A 130 13.91 -9.66 2.01
CA GLN A 130 13.06 -10.75 2.46
C GLN A 130 11.97 -11.06 1.44
N ALA A 131 11.25 -10.05 0.94
CA ALA A 131 10.22 -10.25 -0.08
C ALA A 131 10.78 -10.88 -1.37
N ILE A 132 11.95 -10.44 -1.83
CA ILE A 132 12.68 -11.02 -2.96
C ILE A 132 12.97 -12.51 -2.68
N THR A 133 13.52 -12.82 -1.51
CA THR A 133 13.88 -14.19 -1.13
C THR A 133 12.64 -15.10 -1.01
N ASP A 134 11.55 -14.59 -0.44
CA ASP A 134 10.29 -15.33 -0.30
C ASP A 134 9.68 -15.65 -1.65
N ILE A 135 9.70 -14.70 -2.59
CA ILE A 135 9.24 -14.92 -3.97
C ILE A 135 10.16 -15.94 -4.66
N MET A 136 11.48 -15.79 -4.55
CA MET A 136 12.44 -16.76 -5.10
C MET A 136 12.19 -18.17 -4.57
N HIS A 137 11.90 -18.31 -3.28
CA HIS A 137 11.63 -19.60 -2.64
C HIS A 137 10.23 -20.17 -2.95
N LYS A 138 9.24 -19.33 -3.30
CA LYS A 138 7.85 -19.77 -3.55
C LYS A 138 7.79 -20.86 -4.62
N ARG A 139 7.19 -22.00 -4.26
CA ARG A 139 6.90 -23.14 -5.15
C ARG A 139 5.40 -23.18 -5.50
N PRO A 140 5.02 -23.73 -6.66
CA PRO A 140 3.61 -23.90 -6.99
C PRO A 140 2.94 -24.86 -6.02
N ARG A 141 1.74 -24.53 -5.54
CA ARG A 141 0.93 -25.45 -4.74
C ARG A 141 0.23 -26.44 -5.68
N PHE A 142 0.07 -27.68 -5.25
CA PHE A 142 -0.61 -28.71 -6.02
C PHE A 142 -1.86 -29.20 -5.30
N ASP A 143 -2.95 -29.36 -6.07
CA ASP A 143 -4.17 -29.99 -5.59
C ASP A 143 -4.31 -31.37 -6.22
N LEU A 144 -3.92 -32.41 -5.47
CA LEU A 144 -3.94 -33.79 -5.93
C LEU A 144 -5.37 -34.34 -6.12
N GLU A 145 -6.41 -33.62 -5.66
CA GLU A 145 -7.80 -33.98 -5.93
C GLU A 145 -8.20 -33.64 -7.38
N LEU A 146 -7.56 -32.67 -8.02
CA LEU A 146 -7.82 -32.29 -9.41
C LEU A 146 -7.34 -33.34 -10.41
N GLU A 147 -8.00 -33.41 -11.56
CA GLU A 147 -7.64 -34.34 -12.64
C GLU A 147 -6.25 -34.03 -13.21
N TYR A 148 -5.88 -32.74 -13.29
CA TYR A 148 -4.62 -32.31 -13.89
C TYR A 148 -4.08 -31.01 -13.28
N PHE A 149 -2.75 -30.85 -13.26
CA PHE A 149 -2.05 -29.75 -12.57
C PHE A 149 -2.01 -28.42 -13.36
N VAL A 150 -2.22 -28.44 -14.68
CA VAL A 150 -2.04 -27.26 -15.54
C VAL A 150 -2.89 -26.07 -15.11
N ASN A 151 -4.14 -26.31 -14.69
CA ASN A 151 -5.01 -25.23 -14.23
C ASN A 151 -4.51 -24.61 -12.92
N THR A 152 -3.93 -25.41 -12.04
CA THR A 152 -3.32 -24.95 -10.78
C THR A 152 -2.12 -24.05 -11.07
N TYR A 153 -1.25 -24.45 -12.00
CA TYR A 153 -0.14 -23.61 -12.46
C TYR A 153 -0.61 -22.31 -13.11
N LYS A 154 -1.63 -22.36 -13.96
CA LYS A 154 -2.23 -21.16 -14.56
C LYS A 154 -2.73 -20.20 -13.50
N ASP A 155 -3.45 -20.71 -12.50
CA ASP A 155 -3.96 -19.88 -11.40
C ASP A 155 -2.81 -19.27 -10.57
N GLU A 156 -1.74 -20.02 -10.27
CA GLU A 156 -0.54 -19.49 -9.59
C GLU A 156 0.16 -18.38 -10.42
N CYS A 157 0.29 -18.57 -11.73
CA CYS A 157 0.85 -17.56 -12.64
C CYS A 157 0.00 -16.29 -12.65
N ILE A 158 -1.33 -16.42 -12.61
CA ILE A 158 -2.23 -15.26 -12.54
C ILE A 158 -2.03 -14.52 -11.22
N CYS A 159 -1.88 -15.20 -10.08
CA CYS A 159 -1.59 -14.55 -8.80
C CYS A 159 -0.30 -13.71 -8.88
N LEU A 160 0.78 -14.27 -9.42
CA LEU A 160 2.04 -13.52 -9.61
C LEU A 160 1.85 -12.32 -10.54
N GLN A 161 1.08 -12.47 -11.61
CA GLN A 161 0.82 -11.41 -12.57
C GLN A 161 -0.01 -10.27 -11.97
N LEU A 162 -1.04 -10.58 -11.16
CA LEU A 162 -1.85 -9.57 -10.48
C LEU A 162 -1.02 -8.80 -9.45
N HIS A 163 -0.18 -9.50 -8.68
CA HIS A 163 0.74 -8.86 -7.74
C HIS A 163 1.74 -7.95 -8.47
N LEU A 164 2.31 -8.41 -9.59
CA LEU A 164 3.19 -7.60 -10.43
C LEU A 164 2.49 -6.32 -10.93
N GLN A 165 1.25 -6.44 -11.42
CA GLN A 165 0.51 -5.28 -11.93
C GLN A 165 0.28 -4.23 -10.84
N LEU A 166 -0.17 -4.66 -9.66
CA LEU A 166 -0.39 -3.79 -8.51
C LEU A 166 0.90 -3.03 -8.14
N LEU A 167 2.01 -3.75 -7.96
CA LEU A 167 3.29 -3.12 -7.58
C LEU A 167 3.79 -2.15 -8.64
N ARG A 168 3.72 -2.55 -9.90
CA ARG A 168 4.16 -1.73 -11.02
C ARG A 168 3.39 -0.41 -11.05
N ASP A 169 2.08 -0.43 -10.86
CA ASP A 169 1.27 0.77 -10.87
C ASP A 169 1.62 1.69 -9.68
N ILE A 170 1.83 1.12 -8.49
CA ILE A 170 2.28 1.86 -7.29
C ILE A 170 3.66 2.49 -7.50
N VAL A 171 4.65 1.72 -7.95
CA VAL A 171 6.03 2.18 -8.18
C VAL A 171 6.05 3.30 -9.22
N ASN A 172 5.34 3.11 -10.34
CA ASN A 172 5.27 4.12 -11.40
C ASN A 172 4.62 5.42 -10.93
N GLN A 173 3.59 5.35 -10.10
CA GLN A 173 2.96 6.53 -9.51
C GLN A 173 3.90 7.24 -8.53
N GLN A 174 4.60 6.50 -7.67
CA GLN A 174 5.58 7.08 -6.74
C GLN A 174 6.71 7.80 -7.48
N ILE A 175 7.24 7.20 -8.56
CA ILE A 175 8.26 7.82 -9.43
C ILE A 175 7.74 9.16 -9.99
N ASP A 176 6.51 9.21 -10.49
CA ASP A 176 5.94 10.44 -11.05
C ASP A 176 5.79 11.54 -10.01
N VAL A 177 5.22 11.22 -8.84
CA VAL A 177 5.02 12.17 -7.75
C VAL A 177 6.36 12.75 -7.28
N GLN A 178 7.37 11.90 -7.13
CA GLN A 178 8.71 12.37 -6.76
C GLN A 178 9.36 13.23 -7.84
N ARG A 179 9.24 12.86 -9.12
CA ARG A 179 9.74 13.68 -10.23
C ARG A 179 9.08 15.06 -10.26
N GLU A 180 7.77 15.11 -10.04
CA GLU A 180 7.03 16.37 -9.96
C GLU A 180 7.55 17.25 -8.81
N TYR A 181 7.74 16.65 -7.63
CA TYR A 181 8.30 17.34 -6.47
C TYR A 181 9.71 17.88 -6.71
N ILE A 182 10.61 17.04 -7.26
CA ILE A 182 11.98 17.45 -7.59
C ILE A 182 11.96 18.57 -8.64
N HIS A 183 11.02 18.55 -9.60
CA HIS A 183 10.87 19.62 -10.58
C HIS A 183 10.43 20.95 -9.96
N LYS A 184 9.58 20.92 -8.93
CA LYS A 184 9.16 22.12 -8.17
C LYS A 184 10.35 22.77 -7.44
N ILE A 185 11.28 21.96 -6.94
CA ILE A 185 12.52 22.42 -6.29
C ILE A 185 13.51 22.96 -7.32
N TRP A 186 13.84 22.16 -8.34
CA TRP A 186 14.88 22.47 -9.32
C TRP A 186 14.30 23.21 -10.54
N ARG A 187 14.01 24.51 -10.37
CA ARG A 187 13.53 25.36 -11.46
C ARG A 187 14.66 25.64 -12.48
N LYS A 188 14.28 25.83 -13.75
CA LYS A 188 15.22 25.93 -14.90
C LYS A 188 16.39 26.90 -14.63
N GLY A 189 17.61 26.36 -14.61
CA GLY A 189 18.86 27.14 -14.57
C GLY A 189 19.80 26.85 -13.40
N GLN A 190 19.30 26.20 -12.34
CA GLN A 190 20.12 25.76 -11.20
C GLN A 190 20.96 24.52 -11.57
N LYS A 191 22.23 24.51 -11.15
CA LYS A 191 23.24 23.52 -11.61
C LYS A 191 23.88 22.69 -10.50
N GLY A 192 23.41 22.76 -9.26
CA GLY A 192 24.06 22.07 -8.15
C GLY A 192 25.25 22.88 -7.63
N GLY A 193 25.05 23.68 -6.58
CA GLY A 193 26.09 24.47 -5.90
C GLY A 193 26.12 24.23 -4.38
N ILE A 194 27.14 24.77 -3.70
CA ILE A 194 27.29 24.66 -2.22
C ILE A 194 26.07 25.24 -1.48
N ASN A 195 25.43 26.27 -2.07
CA ASN A 195 24.24 26.91 -1.51
C ASN A 195 22.97 26.05 -1.63
N GLU A 196 23.04 24.91 -2.33
CA GLU A 196 21.93 23.97 -2.56
C GLU A 196 22.12 22.68 -1.73
N PHE A 197 23.07 22.69 -0.78
CA PHE A 197 23.32 21.58 0.13
C PHE A 197 22.07 21.27 0.98
N GLY A 198 21.70 19.99 1.04
CA GLY A 198 20.52 19.51 1.76
C GLY A 198 19.24 19.43 0.92
N LEU A 199 19.25 19.92 -0.32
CA LEU A 199 18.16 19.68 -1.27
C LEU A 199 18.23 18.25 -1.83
N PRO A 200 17.10 17.64 -2.22
CA PRO A 200 17.11 16.37 -2.94
C PRO A 200 17.89 16.51 -4.25
N TYR A 201 18.53 15.43 -4.69
CA TYR A 201 19.34 15.44 -5.91
C TYR A 201 18.51 15.82 -7.15
N ASN A 202 19.08 16.67 -8.00
CA ASN A 202 18.45 17.03 -9.27
C ASN A 202 18.45 15.83 -10.24
N VAL A 203 17.35 15.65 -10.97
CA VAL A 203 17.26 14.61 -12.01
C VAL A 203 17.99 15.05 -13.27
N ILE A 204 19.09 14.38 -13.59
CA ILE A 204 19.87 14.64 -14.81
C ILE A 204 19.22 13.89 -15.99
N THR A 205 18.41 14.62 -16.77
CA THR A 205 17.63 14.07 -17.89
C THR A 205 18.45 13.82 -19.17
N LYS A 206 19.57 13.10 -19.06
CA LYS A 206 20.47 12.82 -20.19
C LYS A 206 20.23 11.46 -20.83
N GLN A 207 20.40 10.39 -20.05
CA GLN A 207 20.33 9.03 -20.52
C GLN A 207 19.35 8.24 -19.66
N LEU A 208 18.30 7.74 -20.31
CA LEU A 208 17.39 6.77 -19.73
C LEU A 208 18.07 5.41 -19.72
N ILE A 209 17.96 4.72 -18.60
CA ILE A 209 18.42 3.36 -18.40
C ILE A 209 17.21 2.49 -18.01
N SER A 210 17.28 1.22 -18.39
CA SER A 210 16.46 0.16 -17.81
C SER A 210 17.37 -0.59 -16.86
N LEU A 211 17.05 -0.60 -15.58
CA LEU A 211 17.80 -1.37 -14.58
C LEU A 211 17.52 -2.87 -14.72
N ASN A 212 16.36 -3.22 -15.28
CA ASN A 212 15.92 -4.60 -15.40
C ASN A 212 16.33 -5.22 -16.74
N THR A 213 16.87 -6.44 -16.66
CA THR A 213 17.48 -7.21 -17.76
C THR A 213 16.48 -8.07 -18.53
N SER A 214 15.34 -8.45 -17.92
CA SER A 214 14.45 -9.46 -18.48
C SER A 214 13.21 -8.91 -19.20
N CYS A 215 12.66 -7.78 -18.75
CA CYS A 215 11.53 -7.09 -19.40
C CYS A 215 11.40 -5.64 -18.90
N ARG A 216 10.81 -4.74 -19.71
CA ARG A 216 10.48 -3.36 -19.30
C ARG A 216 9.31 -3.37 -18.32
N THR A 217 9.57 -3.79 -17.09
CA THR A 217 8.55 -3.95 -16.04
C THR A 217 8.13 -2.63 -15.42
N SER A 218 9.00 -1.61 -15.38
CA SER A 218 8.75 -0.29 -14.79
C SER A 218 9.06 0.85 -15.77
N LYS A 219 8.76 2.08 -15.37
CA LYS A 219 9.15 3.29 -16.11
C LYS A 219 10.67 3.40 -16.20
N ASN A 220 11.19 3.82 -17.35
CA ASN A 220 12.61 4.10 -17.50
C ASN A 220 13.05 5.19 -16.50
N ILE A 221 14.21 4.97 -15.88
CA ILE A 221 14.83 5.85 -14.88
C ILE A 221 16.10 6.45 -15.49
N TYR A 222 16.51 7.65 -15.07
CA TYR A 222 17.79 8.22 -15.50
C TYR A 222 18.95 7.61 -14.69
N LEU A 223 20.16 7.53 -15.28
CA LEU A 223 21.31 6.84 -14.66
C LEU A 223 21.64 7.26 -13.21
N LEU A 224 21.39 8.52 -12.85
CA LEU A 224 21.66 9.08 -11.52
C LEU A 224 20.38 9.55 -10.81
N GLU A 225 19.23 9.06 -11.27
CA GLU A 225 17.95 9.32 -10.62
C GLU A 225 17.73 8.33 -9.48
N PHE A 226 17.23 8.83 -8.36
CA PHE A 226 17.09 8.05 -7.15
C PHE A 226 15.75 8.37 -6.47
N HIS A 227 15.01 7.32 -6.10
CA HIS A 227 13.66 7.45 -5.58
C HIS A 227 13.47 6.82 -4.18
N PRO A 228 13.82 7.53 -3.09
CA PRO A 228 13.79 6.94 -1.75
C PRO A 228 12.42 6.38 -1.32
N SER A 229 11.30 6.92 -1.84
CA SER A 229 9.96 6.45 -1.45
C SER A 229 9.67 5.03 -1.91
N LEU A 230 10.41 4.52 -2.90
CA LEU A 230 10.25 3.15 -3.37
C LEU A 230 10.59 2.14 -2.26
N GLY A 231 11.34 2.53 -1.22
CA GLY A 231 11.54 1.72 -0.03
C GLY A 231 10.24 1.32 0.67
N LEU A 232 9.20 2.17 0.61
CA LEU A 232 7.88 1.92 1.22
C LEU A 232 7.11 0.75 0.59
N VAL A 233 7.49 0.35 -0.64
CA VAL A 233 6.94 -0.81 -1.35
C VAL A 233 7.12 -2.10 -0.52
N CYS A 234 8.09 -2.12 0.40
CA CYS A 234 8.33 -3.23 1.34
C CYS A 234 7.11 -3.57 2.23
N SER A 235 6.16 -2.65 2.38
CA SER A 235 4.96 -2.83 3.19
C SER A 235 3.87 -3.63 2.47
N ILE A 236 3.90 -3.68 1.14
CA ILE A 236 2.85 -4.30 0.31
C ILE A 236 2.75 -5.81 0.53
N PRO A 237 3.84 -6.61 0.54
CA PRO A 237 3.76 -8.04 0.85
C PRO A 237 3.04 -8.32 2.17
N LYS A 238 3.37 -7.57 3.23
CA LYS A 238 2.78 -7.74 4.55
C LYS A 238 1.30 -7.39 4.55
N ALA A 239 0.92 -6.30 3.89
CA ALA A 239 -0.48 -5.90 3.76
C ALA A 239 -1.29 -6.96 2.98
N LEU A 240 -0.78 -7.46 1.87
CA LEU A 240 -1.41 -8.52 1.09
C LEU A 240 -1.57 -9.82 1.89
N GLU A 241 -0.54 -10.20 2.66
CA GLU A 241 -0.59 -11.37 3.53
C GLU A 241 -1.67 -11.20 4.61
N CYS A 242 -1.73 -10.05 5.29
CA CYS A 242 -2.77 -9.77 6.27
C CYS A 242 -4.18 -9.88 5.67
N ILE A 243 -4.41 -9.26 4.51
CA ILE A 243 -5.72 -9.33 3.83
C ILE A 243 -6.04 -10.79 3.46
N TYR A 244 -5.08 -11.51 2.87
CA TYR A 244 -5.27 -12.90 2.49
C TYR A 244 -5.60 -13.78 3.70
N GLN A 245 -4.93 -13.59 4.84
CA GLN A 245 -5.19 -14.35 6.07
C GLN A 245 -6.60 -14.09 6.63
N GLU A 246 -7.09 -12.85 6.58
CA GLU A 246 -8.46 -12.53 6.98
C GLU A 246 -9.47 -13.31 6.13
N PHE A 247 -9.35 -13.24 4.79
CA PHE A 247 -10.20 -13.99 3.88
C PHE A 247 -10.04 -15.51 4.04
N TYR A 248 -8.83 -15.99 4.30
CA TYR A 248 -8.56 -17.40 4.54
C TYR A 248 -9.27 -17.89 5.81
N SER A 249 -9.29 -17.09 6.87
CA SER A 249 -9.95 -17.40 8.14
C SER A 249 -11.47 -17.52 8.00
N ILE A 250 -12.06 -16.68 7.12
CA ILE A 250 -13.50 -16.64 6.81
C ILE A 250 -13.88 -17.79 5.88
N CYS A 251 -13.18 -17.94 4.75
CA CYS A 251 -13.55 -18.89 3.71
C CYS A 251 -13.09 -20.33 3.98
N ARG A 252 -12.04 -20.51 4.81
CA ARG A 252 -11.45 -21.80 5.21
C ARG A 252 -11.32 -22.80 4.04
N PRO A 253 -10.55 -22.48 2.99
CA PRO A 253 -10.40 -23.35 1.83
C PRO A 253 -9.75 -24.68 2.26
N ARG A 254 -10.37 -25.81 1.88
CA ARG A 254 -9.91 -27.16 2.27
C ARG A 254 -8.85 -27.76 1.34
N THR A 255 -8.72 -27.22 0.13
CA THR A 255 -7.82 -27.74 -0.89
C THR A 255 -6.92 -26.64 -1.43
N ALA A 256 -5.77 -27.00 -1.97
CA ALA A 256 -4.82 -26.05 -2.53
C ALA A 256 -5.44 -25.24 -3.68
N SER A 257 -6.26 -25.85 -4.55
CA SER A 257 -6.89 -25.12 -5.66
C SER A 257 -7.88 -24.06 -5.18
N ARG A 258 -8.60 -24.32 -4.09
CA ARG A 258 -9.49 -23.32 -3.46
C ARG A 258 -8.69 -22.19 -2.82
N ALA A 259 -7.57 -22.50 -2.18
CA ALA A 259 -6.68 -21.50 -1.59
C ALA A 259 -6.07 -20.58 -2.67
N ILE A 260 -5.57 -21.14 -3.78
CA ILE A 260 -5.04 -20.35 -4.89
C ILE A 260 -6.14 -19.48 -5.52
N LYS A 261 -7.35 -20.03 -5.72
CA LYS A 261 -8.49 -19.24 -6.23
C LYS A 261 -8.87 -18.09 -5.30
N LEU A 262 -8.80 -18.30 -3.99
CA LEU A 262 -9.02 -17.25 -3.01
C LEU A 262 -7.94 -16.16 -3.12
N GLU A 263 -6.66 -16.53 -3.16
CA GLU A 263 -5.54 -15.59 -3.35
C GLU A 263 -5.72 -14.78 -4.65
N LYS A 264 -6.08 -15.44 -5.74
CA LYS A 264 -6.39 -14.79 -7.02
C LYS A 264 -7.52 -13.77 -6.90
N GLN A 265 -8.62 -14.11 -6.22
CA GLN A 265 -9.75 -13.21 -6.02
C GLN A 265 -9.39 -12.03 -5.12
N VAL A 266 -8.62 -12.27 -4.06
CA VAL A 266 -8.13 -11.22 -3.16
C VAL A 266 -7.22 -10.26 -3.93
N LEU A 267 -6.25 -10.77 -4.69
CA LEU A 267 -5.35 -9.93 -5.48
C LEU A 267 -6.10 -9.14 -6.56
N GLN A 268 -7.10 -9.73 -7.21
CA GLN A 268 -7.95 -9.03 -8.17
C GLN A 268 -8.73 -7.91 -7.48
N LEU A 269 -9.34 -8.19 -6.32
CA LEU A 269 -10.08 -7.19 -5.55
C LEU A 269 -9.19 -6.02 -5.13
N VAL A 270 -7.99 -6.30 -4.64
CA VAL A 270 -7.02 -5.26 -4.24
C VAL A 270 -6.60 -4.41 -5.44
N LEU A 271 -6.36 -5.04 -6.60
CA LEU A 271 -6.01 -4.32 -7.82
C LEU A 271 -7.17 -3.45 -8.33
N ASP A 272 -8.38 -4.00 -8.35
CA ASP A 272 -9.57 -3.26 -8.77
C ASP A 272 -9.81 -2.06 -7.84
N GLU A 273 -9.73 -2.27 -6.53
CA GLU A 273 -9.86 -1.21 -5.53
C GLU A 273 -8.79 -0.14 -5.72
N TRP A 274 -7.51 -0.52 -5.91
CA TRP A 274 -6.42 0.43 -6.18
C TRP A 274 -6.69 1.30 -7.42
N LEU A 275 -7.23 0.71 -8.49
CA LEU A 275 -7.53 1.43 -9.73
C LEU A 275 -8.78 2.32 -9.63
N THR A 276 -9.75 1.94 -8.79
CA THR A 276 -11.01 2.69 -8.62
C THR A 276 -11.06 3.59 -7.39
N MET A 277 -10.04 3.55 -6.53
CA MET A 277 -10.04 4.27 -5.26
C MET A 277 -10.23 5.76 -5.49
N GLU A 278 -11.37 6.28 -5.01
CA GLU A 278 -11.60 7.73 -4.99
C GLU A 278 -10.63 8.39 -4.01
N LYS A 279 -10.10 9.56 -4.37
CA LYS A 279 -9.26 10.31 -3.44
C LYS A 279 -10.09 10.66 -2.20
N PRO A 280 -9.62 10.35 -0.97
CA PRO A 280 -10.35 10.66 0.27
C PRO A 280 -10.70 12.14 0.43
N GLU A 281 -9.97 13.02 -0.26
CA GLU A 281 -10.21 14.46 -0.34
C GLU A 281 -11.60 14.81 -0.91
N PHE A 282 -12.13 14.00 -1.83
CA PHE A 282 -13.41 14.25 -2.47
C PHE A 282 -14.62 14.11 -1.55
N PHE A 283 -14.46 13.42 -0.42
CA PHE A 283 -15.50 13.32 0.62
C PHE A 283 -15.75 14.66 1.33
N TYR A 284 -14.77 15.58 1.29
CA TYR A 284 -14.87 16.89 1.90
C TYR A 284 -15.49 17.93 0.95
N SER A 285 -16.01 19.03 1.51
CA SER A 285 -16.56 20.13 0.71
C SER A 285 -15.51 20.74 -0.24
N SER A 286 -15.95 21.31 -1.36
CA SER A 286 -15.06 21.99 -2.33
C SER A 286 -14.21 23.11 -1.68
N GLN A 287 -14.70 23.73 -0.61
CA GLN A 287 -13.94 24.74 0.12
C GLN A 287 -12.76 24.12 0.88
N ILE A 288 -13.00 23.04 1.62
CA ILE A 288 -11.94 22.32 2.36
C ILE A 288 -10.92 21.72 1.38
N GLN A 289 -11.37 21.16 0.26
CA GLN A 289 -10.47 20.68 -0.80
C GLN A 289 -9.51 21.77 -1.27
N LYS A 290 -10.01 23.00 -1.45
CA LYS A 290 -9.18 24.14 -1.87
C LYS A 290 -8.28 24.69 -0.77
N ASP A 291 -8.77 24.71 0.47
CA ASP A 291 -8.07 25.37 1.58
C ASP A 291 -7.06 24.48 2.29
N LEU A 292 -7.33 23.18 2.40
CA LEU A 292 -6.47 22.20 3.07
C LEU A 292 -5.66 21.39 2.06
N PHE A 293 -6.33 20.71 1.13
CA PHE A 293 -5.71 19.68 0.27
C PHE A 293 -4.98 20.24 -0.96
N ALA A 294 -5.36 21.42 -1.45
CA ALA A 294 -4.78 21.96 -2.68
C ALA A 294 -3.25 22.17 -2.59
N GLU A 295 -2.53 21.51 -3.49
CA GLU A 295 -1.07 21.56 -3.62
C GLU A 295 -0.59 22.78 -4.42
N VAL A 296 -0.96 23.99 -3.99
CA VAL A 296 -0.64 25.22 -4.75
C VAL A 296 0.51 25.99 -4.15
N LEU A 297 0.35 26.49 -2.92
CA LEU A 297 1.28 27.47 -2.33
C LEU A 297 2.20 26.83 -1.30
N ILE A 298 1.66 26.09 -0.34
CA ILE A 298 2.45 25.52 0.76
C ILE A 298 3.34 24.35 0.34
N GLU A 299 2.98 23.65 -0.75
CA GLU A 299 3.79 22.58 -1.35
C GLU A 299 4.90 23.11 -2.27
N ASP A 300 4.90 24.41 -2.57
CA ASP A 300 5.98 25.03 -3.36
C ASP A 300 7.05 25.59 -2.42
N PRO A 301 8.24 24.96 -2.35
CA PRO A 301 9.28 25.34 -1.41
C PRO A 301 9.83 26.75 -1.68
N VAL A 302 9.79 27.22 -2.93
CA VAL A 302 10.26 28.57 -3.29
C VAL A 302 9.28 29.61 -2.79
N LEU A 303 7.97 29.38 -2.97
CA LEU A 303 6.95 30.30 -2.45
C LEU A 303 6.97 30.35 -0.92
N MET A 304 7.19 29.21 -0.26
CA MET A 304 7.32 29.15 1.20
C MET A 304 8.59 29.86 1.69
N GLN A 305 9.70 29.78 0.94
CA GLN A 305 10.90 30.56 1.23
C GLN A 305 10.64 32.06 1.12
N GLU A 306 9.92 32.52 0.09
CA GLU A 306 9.55 33.93 -0.07
C GLU A 306 8.68 34.42 1.09
N ILE A 307 7.73 33.62 1.56
CA ILE A 307 6.90 33.91 2.74
C ILE A 307 7.75 34.02 3.99
N ALA A 308 8.68 33.07 4.19
CA ALA A 308 9.60 33.09 5.33
C ALA A 308 10.45 34.37 5.35
N LEU A 309 11.02 34.76 4.20
CA LEU A 309 11.79 35.99 4.08
C LEU A 309 10.94 37.24 4.35
N SER A 310 9.69 37.25 3.87
CA SER A 310 8.77 38.37 4.09
C SER A 310 8.38 38.52 5.56
N LEU A 311 8.22 37.43 6.30
CA LEU A 311 8.03 37.47 7.77
C LEU A 311 9.22 38.12 8.48
N LEU A 312 10.44 37.82 8.02
CA LEU A 312 11.65 38.39 8.59
C LEU A 312 11.79 39.90 8.32
N GLU A 313 11.37 40.35 7.13
CA GLU A 313 11.37 41.77 6.77
C GLU A 313 10.37 42.57 7.61
N VAL A 314 9.12 42.08 7.75
CA VAL A 314 8.09 42.75 8.56
C VAL A 314 8.48 42.87 10.03
N GLY A 315 9.15 41.84 10.58
CA GLY A 315 9.65 41.87 11.95
C GLY A 315 10.89 42.75 12.17
N ALA A 316 11.71 42.95 11.14
CA ALA A 316 12.89 43.81 11.20
C ALA A 316 12.55 45.31 11.20
N ASP A 317 11.43 45.68 10.58
CA ASP A 317 10.94 47.07 10.53
C ASP A 317 10.27 47.52 11.84
N GLN A 318 9.72 46.58 12.63
CA GLN A 318 9.05 46.90 13.90
C GLN A 318 10.01 47.06 15.08
N GLU A 319 11.16 46.36 15.09
CA GLU A 319 12.14 46.43 16.17
C GLU A 319 13.56 46.33 15.60
N ARG A 320 14.40 47.37 15.79
CA ARG A 320 15.85 47.31 15.52
C ARG A 320 16.51 46.35 16.53
N LYS A 321 16.25 45.04 16.41
CA LYS A 321 16.82 44.00 17.27
C LYS A 321 18.29 43.79 16.93
N GLU A 322 19.18 43.98 17.90
CA GLU A 322 20.61 43.77 17.74
C GLU A 322 21.01 42.31 17.97
N GLY A 323 21.96 41.81 17.16
CA GLY A 323 22.71 40.56 17.36
C GLY A 323 21.88 39.32 17.75
N LYS A 324 21.87 39.01 19.05
CA LYS A 324 21.24 37.79 19.61
C LYS A 324 19.72 37.81 19.50
N GLU A 325 19.07 38.94 19.71
CA GLU A 325 17.61 39.05 19.64
C GLU A 325 17.11 38.83 18.20
N ARG A 326 17.88 39.29 17.21
CA ARG A 326 17.62 39.00 15.80
C ARG A 326 17.76 37.51 15.49
N GLN A 327 18.78 36.84 16.04
CA GLN A 327 18.95 35.40 15.85
C GLN A 327 17.79 34.59 16.45
N PHE A 328 17.34 34.94 17.66
CA PHE A 328 16.16 34.30 18.27
C PHE A 328 14.89 34.53 17.45
N PHE A 329 14.68 35.74 16.96
CA PHE A 329 13.52 36.06 16.12
C PHE A 329 13.52 35.27 14.80
N ILE A 330 14.68 35.11 14.15
CA ILE A 330 14.81 34.29 12.95
C ILE A 330 14.46 32.83 13.25
N LEU A 331 15.00 32.28 14.34
CA LEU A 331 14.77 30.89 14.73
C LEU A 331 13.31 30.64 15.09
N ASP A 332 12.67 31.56 15.81
CA ASP A 332 11.24 31.50 16.17
C ASP A 332 10.35 31.53 14.91
N SER A 333 10.66 32.43 13.96
CA SER A 333 9.94 32.52 12.69
C SER A 333 10.03 31.22 11.87
N PHE A 334 11.23 30.63 11.76
CA PHE A 334 11.39 29.34 11.08
C PHE A 334 10.73 28.18 11.84
N SER A 335 10.79 28.18 13.17
CA SER A 335 10.11 27.20 14.00
C SER A 335 8.59 27.22 13.76
N MET A 336 7.99 28.41 13.75
CA MET A 336 6.55 28.57 13.46
C MET A 336 6.18 28.10 12.06
N LEU A 337 7.04 28.37 11.07
CA LEU A 337 6.82 27.92 9.69
C LEU A 337 6.84 26.39 9.58
N LEU A 338 7.88 25.77 10.16
CA LEU A 338 8.02 24.31 10.18
C LEU A 338 6.87 23.65 10.94
N GLU A 339 6.47 24.24 12.07
CA GLU A 339 5.32 23.77 12.83
C GLU A 339 4.03 23.85 12.01
N LEU A 340 3.77 24.97 11.31
CA LEU A 340 2.58 25.11 10.48
C LEU A 340 2.54 24.08 9.34
N ILE A 341 3.67 23.87 8.64
CA ILE A 341 3.78 22.87 7.57
C ILE A 341 3.51 21.46 8.14
N THR A 342 4.11 21.14 9.29
CA THR A 342 3.93 19.85 9.97
C THR A 342 2.47 19.64 10.40
N LEU A 343 1.84 20.68 10.96
CA LEU A 343 0.44 20.64 11.37
C LEU A 343 -0.50 20.41 10.18
N ARG A 344 -0.25 21.08 9.05
CA ARG A 344 -1.03 20.84 7.82
C ARG A 344 -0.86 19.40 7.35
N HIS A 345 0.37 18.92 7.24
CA HIS A 345 0.65 17.56 6.78
C HIS A 345 -0.07 16.51 7.64
N ARG A 346 0.08 16.59 8.96
CA ARG A 346 -0.63 15.71 9.90
C ARG A 346 -2.14 15.85 9.81
N LEU A 347 -2.65 17.05 9.60
CA LEU A 347 -4.09 17.27 9.45
C LEU A 347 -4.63 16.61 8.18
N ILE A 348 -3.88 16.67 7.06
CA ILE A 348 -4.22 15.95 5.83
C ILE A 348 -4.24 14.45 6.09
N GLU A 349 -3.19 13.87 6.69
CA GLU A 349 -3.14 12.44 7.01
C GLU A 349 -4.36 12.01 7.84
N VAL A 350 -4.58 12.67 8.98
CA VAL A 350 -5.68 12.34 9.88
C VAL A 350 -7.04 12.55 9.21
N ALA A 351 -7.21 13.58 8.36
CA ALA A 351 -8.44 13.79 7.60
C ALA A 351 -8.66 12.67 6.57
N THR A 352 -7.63 12.28 5.80
CA THR A 352 -7.74 11.18 4.83
C THR A 352 -8.10 9.85 5.52
N GLU A 353 -7.47 9.52 6.65
CA GLU A 353 -7.82 8.36 7.46
C GLU A 353 -9.26 8.46 8.01
N SER A 354 -9.68 9.64 8.44
CA SER A 354 -11.06 9.86 8.94
C SER A 354 -12.10 9.62 7.85
N ALA A 355 -11.84 10.07 6.61
CA ALA A 355 -12.74 9.86 5.49
C ALA A 355 -12.87 8.38 5.12
N GLN A 356 -11.76 7.64 5.11
CA GLN A 356 -11.78 6.19 4.88
C GLN A 356 -12.55 5.45 5.98
N LEU A 357 -12.28 5.77 7.27
CA LEU A 357 -12.98 5.17 8.39
C LEU A 357 -14.48 5.51 8.40
N ALA A 358 -14.86 6.72 8.03
CA ALA A 358 -16.26 7.13 7.89
C ALA A 358 -16.97 6.33 6.79
N SER A 359 -16.30 6.09 5.65
CA SER A 359 -16.82 5.24 4.57
C SER A 359 -17.04 3.80 5.03
N LEU A 360 -16.06 3.22 5.74
CA LEU A 360 -16.18 1.87 6.32
C LEU A 360 -17.31 1.80 7.36
N TYR A 361 -17.39 2.77 8.25
CA TYR A 361 -18.47 2.85 9.23
C TYR A 361 -19.84 2.91 8.55
N LYS A 362 -19.99 3.71 7.50
CA LYS A 362 -21.22 3.78 6.71
C LYS A 362 -21.58 2.42 6.10
N ALA A 363 -20.60 1.69 5.55
CA ALA A 363 -20.84 0.37 5.01
C ALA A 363 -21.36 -0.61 6.09
N PHE A 364 -20.72 -0.64 7.26
CA PHE A 364 -21.17 -1.46 8.40
C PHE A 364 -22.55 -1.05 8.92
N ALA A 365 -22.83 0.25 9.01
CA ALA A 365 -24.12 0.75 9.46
C ALA A 365 -25.24 0.28 8.52
N VAL A 366 -25.04 0.40 7.20
CA VAL A 366 -26.00 -0.06 6.19
C VAL A 366 -26.22 -1.57 6.27
N GLU A 367 -25.16 -2.37 6.42
CA GLU A 367 -25.27 -3.83 6.57
C GLU A 367 -26.02 -4.23 7.85
N ALA A 368 -25.83 -3.49 8.94
CA ALA A 368 -26.55 -3.67 10.20
C ALA A 368 -28.00 -3.10 10.18
N GLY A 369 -28.44 -2.48 9.08
CA GLY A 369 -29.79 -1.93 8.92
C GLY A 369 -29.99 -0.54 9.52
N PHE A 370 -28.91 0.16 9.87
CA PHE A 370 -28.93 1.53 10.39
C PHE A 370 -28.62 2.56 9.27
N GLY A 371 -29.09 3.80 9.46
CA GLY A 371 -28.78 4.90 8.56
C GLY A 371 -27.47 5.60 8.89
N GLU A 372 -26.91 6.36 7.94
CA GLU A 372 -25.61 7.05 8.12
C GLU A 372 -25.67 8.25 9.07
N PHE A 373 -26.88 8.71 9.45
CA PHE A 373 -27.06 9.87 10.31
C PHE A 373 -26.49 9.70 11.73
N HIS A 374 -26.20 8.47 12.18
CA HIS A 374 -25.56 8.21 13.47
C HIS A 374 -24.11 8.70 13.55
N LEU A 375 -23.48 8.95 12.39
CA LEU A 375 -22.14 9.49 12.32
C LEU A 375 -22.09 11.01 12.60
N HIS A 376 -23.23 11.70 12.48
CA HIS A 376 -23.25 13.15 12.41
C HIS A 376 -24.14 13.76 13.48
N LEU A 377 -23.66 14.85 14.07
CA LEU A 377 -24.48 15.72 14.89
C LEU A 377 -24.82 16.99 14.11
N ARG A 378 -26.08 17.39 14.15
CA ARG A 378 -26.50 18.66 13.55
C ARG A 378 -25.91 19.81 14.37
N PRO A 379 -25.12 20.71 13.76
CA PRO A 379 -24.66 21.90 14.45
C PRO A 379 -25.87 22.81 14.72
N VAL A 380 -26.10 23.18 15.98
CA VAL A 380 -27.17 24.09 16.39
C VAL A 380 -26.55 25.26 17.14
N HIS A 381 -26.72 26.47 16.61
CA HIS A 381 -26.35 27.67 17.35
C HIS A 381 -27.35 27.86 18.49
N PHE A 382 -26.85 28.04 19.72
CA PHE A 382 -27.68 28.24 20.91
C PHE A 382 -28.72 29.35 20.73
N GLU A 383 -28.38 30.41 19.99
CA GLU A 383 -29.27 31.54 19.69
C GLU A 383 -30.48 31.16 18.80
N THR A 384 -30.37 30.08 18.03
CA THR A 384 -31.39 29.58 17.11
C THR A 384 -32.12 28.33 17.64
N ALA A 385 -31.73 27.84 18.82
CA ALA A 385 -32.30 26.65 19.41
C ALA A 385 -33.72 26.94 19.93
N LEU A 386 -34.74 26.49 19.18
CA LEU A 386 -36.13 26.50 19.65
C LEU A 386 -36.37 25.30 20.57
N HIS A 387 -36.99 25.55 21.73
CA HIS A 387 -37.40 24.50 22.64
C HIS A 387 -38.44 23.59 21.96
N LYS A 388 -38.10 22.32 21.71
CA LYS A 388 -39.05 21.34 21.17
C LYS A 388 -40.03 20.92 22.28
N GLU A 389 -41.33 20.92 22.00
CA GLU A 389 -42.41 20.55 22.94
C GLU A 389 -42.32 19.13 23.54
N LYS A 390 -41.39 18.29 23.05
CA LYS A 390 -41.11 16.93 23.53
C LYS A 390 -39.70 16.78 24.15
N ALA A 391 -38.99 17.88 24.41
CA ALA A 391 -37.62 17.85 24.96
C ALA A 391 -37.54 17.22 26.37
N ASP A 392 -38.66 17.19 27.11
CA ASP A 392 -38.77 16.60 28.45
C ASP A 392 -38.99 15.07 28.44
N LEU A 393 -39.20 14.45 27.27
CA LEU A 393 -39.28 13.00 27.16
C LEU A 393 -37.87 12.41 27.31
N MET A 394 -37.74 11.43 28.21
CA MET A 394 -36.47 10.75 28.42
C MET A 394 -36.02 10.11 27.10
N PRO A 395 -34.80 10.41 26.61
CA PRO A 395 -34.32 9.79 25.38
C PRO A 395 -34.28 8.27 25.55
N PRO A 396 -34.53 7.50 24.48
CA PRO A 396 -34.49 6.04 24.55
C PRO A 396 -33.12 5.58 25.08
N MET A 397 -33.13 4.90 26.23
CA MET A 397 -31.90 4.44 26.90
C MET A 397 -31.28 3.21 26.22
N PHE A 398 -32.05 2.48 25.42
CA PHE A 398 -31.61 1.25 24.77
C PHE A 398 -31.80 1.31 23.26
N ILE A 399 -30.85 0.75 22.52
CA ILE A 399 -30.89 0.72 21.05
C ILE A 399 -32.10 -0.06 20.50
N THR A 400 -32.64 -1.00 21.27
CA THR A 400 -33.87 -1.73 20.93
C THR A 400 -35.11 -0.83 20.98
N SER A 401 -35.13 0.20 21.83
CA SER A 401 -36.21 1.18 21.90
C SER A 401 -36.26 2.08 20.65
N LEU A 402 -35.10 2.32 20.03
CA LEU A 402 -34.98 3.03 18.76
C LEU A 402 -35.49 2.21 17.56
N LEU A 403 -35.51 0.87 17.66
CA LEU A 403 -36.09 0.00 16.62
C LEU A 403 -37.62 0.04 16.63
N GLU A 404 -38.23 0.39 17.77
CA GLU A 404 -39.69 0.44 17.95
C GLU A 404 -40.27 1.85 17.65
N ASP A 405 -39.55 2.92 18.04
CA ASP A 405 -39.90 4.31 17.73
C ASP A 405 -38.64 5.17 17.50
N ASP A 406 -38.37 5.50 16.24
CA ASP A 406 -37.24 6.33 15.82
C ASP A 406 -37.60 7.80 15.56
N SER A 407 -38.83 8.21 15.91
CA SER A 407 -39.34 9.57 15.65
C SER A 407 -38.56 10.68 16.37
N CYS A 408 -37.82 10.32 17.42
CA CYS A 408 -36.96 11.23 18.18
C CYS A 408 -35.55 11.41 17.59
N VAL A 409 -35.15 10.58 16.62
CA VAL A 409 -33.80 10.58 16.07
C VAL A 409 -33.62 11.70 15.05
N ASP A 410 -32.62 12.55 15.24
CA ASP A 410 -32.24 13.53 14.23
C ASP A 410 -31.53 12.83 13.06
N ARG A 411 -32.22 12.72 11.91
CA ARG A 411 -31.68 12.12 10.68
C ARG A 411 -30.88 13.14 9.85
N TYR A 412 -30.01 13.89 10.52
CA TYR A 412 -29.16 14.86 9.83
C TYR A 412 -28.03 14.14 9.10
N ILE A 413 -27.88 14.47 7.82
CA ILE A 413 -26.80 13.96 6.96
C ILE A 413 -26.22 15.18 6.23
N PRO A 414 -24.94 15.52 6.44
CA PRO A 414 -24.30 16.61 5.73
C PRO A 414 -24.08 16.22 4.25
N SER A 415 -24.07 17.22 3.36
CA SER A 415 -23.81 17.00 1.92
C SER A 415 -22.37 16.58 1.61
N SER A 416 -21.44 16.84 2.52
CA SER A 416 -20.04 16.44 2.45
C SER A 416 -19.53 16.23 3.88
N LEU A 417 -18.49 15.42 4.06
CA LEU A 417 -17.86 15.20 5.35
C LEU A 417 -17.31 16.53 5.92
N PRO A 418 -17.76 16.98 7.10
CA PRO A 418 -17.18 18.14 7.75
C PRO A 418 -15.84 17.79 8.42
N LEU A 419 -14.97 18.77 8.61
CA LEU A 419 -13.87 18.63 9.57
C LEU A 419 -14.46 18.60 10.98
N SER A 420 -13.86 17.83 11.88
CA SER A 420 -14.34 17.67 13.27
C SER A 420 -14.55 19.00 14.00
N ILE A 421 -13.69 19.99 13.74
CA ILE A 421 -13.74 21.30 14.40
C ILE A 421 -15.01 22.08 14.02
N GLN A 422 -15.59 21.83 12.84
CA GLN A 422 -16.78 22.55 12.37
C GLN A 422 -18.03 22.17 13.17
N GLU A 423 -18.01 21.04 13.88
CA GLU A 423 -19.06 20.66 14.83
C GLU A 423 -18.98 21.49 16.12
N ILE A 424 -17.80 22.01 16.47
CA ILE A 424 -17.54 22.74 17.71
C ILE A 424 -17.56 24.25 17.48
N ASP A 425 -16.84 24.74 16.47
CA ASP A 425 -16.75 26.15 16.14
C ASP A 425 -16.50 26.39 14.64
N SER A 426 -17.50 26.99 14.00
CA SER A 426 -17.47 27.36 12.58
C SER A 426 -16.44 28.45 12.22
N HIS A 427 -15.96 29.23 13.19
CA HIS A 427 -14.95 30.26 13.00
C HIS A 427 -13.53 29.70 13.09
N LEU A 428 -13.27 28.80 14.04
CA LEU A 428 -11.97 28.10 14.13
C LEU A 428 -11.73 27.19 12.93
N GLY A 429 -12.79 26.62 12.35
CA GLY A 429 -12.71 25.83 11.12
C GLY A 429 -12.42 26.60 9.84
N LYS A 430 -12.18 27.92 9.90
CA LYS A 430 -11.84 28.76 8.72
C LYS A 430 -10.35 29.04 8.68
N PHE A 431 -9.65 28.36 7.80
CA PHE A 431 -8.24 28.58 7.48
C PHE A 431 -8.02 28.36 5.99
N SER A 432 -6.91 28.85 5.44
CA SER A 432 -6.58 28.61 4.02
C SER A 432 -5.08 28.54 3.81
N PHE A 433 -4.60 27.43 3.24
CA PHE A 433 -3.22 27.23 2.81
C PHE A 433 -2.99 27.58 1.34
N ARG A 434 -4.04 28.00 0.64
CA ARG A 434 -4.00 28.29 -0.80
C ARG A 434 -3.41 29.66 -1.13
N THR A 435 -3.60 30.62 -0.24
CA THR A 435 -3.22 32.02 -0.49
C THR A 435 -2.15 32.48 0.49
N ARG A 436 -1.32 33.42 0.03
CA ARG A 436 -0.28 34.03 0.87
C ARG A 436 -0.87 34.66 2.12
N ASP A 437 -1.96 35.42 1.98
CA ASP A 437 -2.62 36.07 3.11
C ASP A 437 -3.18 35.06 4.12
N GLY A 438 -3.77 33.95 3.63
CA GLY A 438 -4.26 32.87 4.50
C GLY A 438 -3.14 32.23 5.31
N VAL A 439 -2.01 31.92 4.68
CA VAL A 439 -0.83 31.37 5.37
C VAL A 439 -0.25 32.38 6.36
N MET A 440 -0.14 33.65 5.99
CA MET A 440 0.34 34.71 6.88
C MET A 440 -0.55 34.91 8.11
N GLN A 441 -1.87 34.75 7.98
CA GLN A 441 -2.80 34.79 9.12
C GLN A 441 -2.58 33.63 10.10
N LEU A 442 -2.19 32.45 9.59
CA LEU A 442 -1.88 31.28 10.41
C LEU A 442 -0.51 31.36 11.07
N LEU A 443 0.44 32.09 10.47
CA LEU A 443 1.80 32.32 10.97
C LEU A 443 1.83 33.37 12.11
N CYS A 444 1.00 33.14 13.13
CA CYS A 444 1.02 33.86 14.39
C CYS A 444 0.79 32.87 15.56
N PRO A 445 1.19 33.19 16.81
CA PRO A 445 1.05 32.26 17.93
C PRO A 445 -0.39 31.78 18.17
N SER A 446 -1.40 32.61 17.92
CA SER A 446 -2.81 32.20 17.99
C SER A 446 -3.23 31.30 16.83
N GLY A 447 -2.74 31.58 15.61
CA GLY A 447 -3.00 30.75 14.42
C GLY A 447 -2.44 29.34 14.58
N ILE A 448 -1.20 29.21 15.06
CA ILE A 448 -0.58 27.91 15.35
C ILE A 448 -1.39 27.14 16.41
N LYS A 449 -1.77 27.79 17.52
CA LYS A 449 -2.61 27.17 18.56
C LYS A 449 -3.97 26.72 18.02
N ASN A 450 -4.58 27.50 17.14
CA ASN A 450 -5.83 27.11 16.48
C ASN A 450 -5.62 25.88 15.61
N MET A 451 -4.54 25.82 14.81
CA MET A 451 -4.22 24.64 14.00
C MET A 451 -3.94 23.39 14.85
N GLN A 452 -3.26 23.52 15.99
CA GLN A 452 -3.07 22.43 16.95
C GLN A 452 -4.40 21.91 17.49
N LEU A 453 -5.33 22.82 17.83
CA LEU A 453 -6.67 22.46 18.31
C LEU A 453 -7.48 21.74 17.22
N ILE A 454 -7.44 22.24 15.99
CA ILE A 454 -8.09 21.60 14.83
C ILE A 454 -7.57 20.18 14.65
N LEU A 455 -6.25 20.00 14.66
CA LEU A 455 -5.62 18.68 14.55
C LEU A 455 -6.04 17.77 15.71
N ALA A 456 -6.03 18.27 16.95
CA ALA A 456 -6.43 17.49 18.11
C ALA A 456 -7.88 17.00 18.00
N CYS A 457 -8.80 17.88 17.60
CA CYS A 457 -10.20 17.50 17.36
C CYS A 457 -10.30 16.43 16.25
N GLN A 458 -9.55 16.57 15.16
CA GLN A 458 -9.62 15.63 14.04
C GLN A 458 -9.07 14.26 14.43
N VAL A 459 -7.99 14.22 15.22
CA VAL A 459 -7.41 13.00 15.77
C VAL A 459 -8.40 12.30 16.71
N VAL A 460 -9.10 13.06 17.56
CA VAL A 460 -10.13 12.50 18.45
C VAL A 460 -11.27 11.89 17.64
N GLN A 461 -11.77 12.58 16.61
CA GLN A 461 -12.81 12.05 15.73
C GLN A 461 -12.34 10.76 15.04
N LYS A 462 -11.13 10.77 14.48
CA LYS A 462 -10.53 9.61 13.83
C LYS A 462 -10.43 8.40 14.77
N ASN A 463 -9.94 8.62 15.99
CA ASN A 463 -9.79 7.53 16.96
C ASN A 463 -11.15 6.98 17.44
N ALA A 464 -12.16 7.85 17.58
CA ALA A 464 -13.52 7.43 17.86
C ALA A 464 -14.11 6.59 16.73
N LEU A 465 -13.90 7.02 15.47
CA LEU A 465 -14.29 6.28 14.27
C LEU A 465 -13.59 4.91 14.19
N LEU A 466 -12.29 4.87 14.45
CA LEU A 466 -11.51 3.63 14.47
C LEU A 466 -12.07 2.64 15.50
N ALA A 467 -12.32 3.10 16.73
CA ALA A 467 -12.91 2.29 17.78
C ALA A 467 -14.31 1.77 17.38
N ALA A 468 -15.14 2.63 16.78
CA ALA A 468 -16.48 2.26 16.32
C ALA A 468 -16.43 1.20 15.19
N VAL A 469 -15.54 1.36 14.21
CA VAL A 469 -15.34 0.40 13.12
C VAL A 469 -14.82 -0.94 13.66
N GLN A 470 -13.84 -0.92 14.56
CA GLN A 470 -13.31 -2.14 15.20
C GLN A 470 -14.40 -2.86 16.00
N GLN A 471 -15.23 -2.12 16.75
CA GLN A 471 -16.33 -2.70 17.50
C GLN A 471 -17.40 -3.30 16.58
N ALA A 472 -17.77 -2.60 15.49
CA ALA A 472 -18.71 -3.09 14.50
C ALA A 472 -18.21 -4.37 13.82
N PHE A 473 -16.93 -4.39 13.42
CA PHE A 473 -16.29 -5.56 12.83
C PHE A 473 -16.27 -6.76 13.79
N PHE A 474 -15.96 -6.55 15.06
CA PHE A 474 -15.98 -7.63 16.05
C PHE A 474 -17.39 -8.23 16.20
N CYS A 475 -18.42 -7.38 16.29
CA CYS A 475 -19.81 -7.84 16.36
C CYS A 475 -20.20 -8.68 15.12
N TYR A 476 -19.74 -8.26 13.94
CA TYR A 476 -19.98 -8.98 12.69
C TYR A 476 -19.35 -10.38 12.70
N LEU A 477 -18.08 -10.48 13.10
CA LEU A 477 -17.38 -11.77 13.20
C LEU A 477 -18.08 -12.73 14.16
N VAL A 478 -18.55 -12.24 15.32
CA VAL A 478 -19.27 -13.06 16.30
C VAL A 478 -20.61 -13.57 15.73
N GLN A 479 -21.35 -12.74 14.98
CA GLN A 479 -22.58 -13.18 14.30
C GLN A 479 -22.30 -14.24 13.24
N PHE A 480 -21.23 -14.07 12.45
CA PHE A 480 -20.82 -15.03 11.44
C PHE A 480 -20.47 -16.39 12.08
N THR A 481 -19.71 -16.39 13.19
CA THR A 481 -19.41 -17.61 13.93
C THR A 481 -20.67 -18.28 14.48
N HIS A 482 -21.63 -17.54 15.02
CA HIS A 482 -22.90 -18.11 15.49
C HIS A 482 -23.78 -18.67 14.37
N SER A 483 -23.71 -18.10 13.16
CA SER A 483 -24.45 -18.62 12.00
C SER A 483 -23.88 -19.94 11.47
N LEU A 484 -22.55 -20.14 11.60
CA LEU A 484 -21.86 -21.37 11.23
C LEU A 484 -21.86 -22.43 12.35
N ASP A 485 -21.90 -22.01 13.62
CA ASP A 485 -21.87 -22.88 14.82
C ASP A 485 -23.25 -23.40 15.28
N ILE A 486 -24.26 -23.44 14.41
CA ILE A 486 -25.43 -24.31 14.65
C ILE A 486 -25.01 -25.80 14.71
N LYS A 487 -23.74 -26.12 14.40
CA LYS A 487 -23.08 -27.32 14.92
C LYS A 487 -21.71 -27.00 15.52
N VAL A 488 -21.70 -27.00 16.85
CA VAL A 488 -20.57 -27.20 17.79
C VAL A 488 -20.31 -25.94 18.63
N SER A 489 -20.93 -25.98 19.81
CA SER A 489 -20.79 -25.01 20.88
C SER A 489 -19.35 -24.83 21.36
N ASN A 490 -19.02 -23.56 21.64
CA ASN A 490 -18.13 -23.05 22.68
C ASN A 490 -16.71 -23.64 22.75
N THR A 491 -15.73 -22.87 22.28
CA THR A 491 -14.59 -22.37 23.09
C THR A 491 -13.62 -21.59 22.22
N LEU A 492 -13.38 -20.32 22.55
CA LEU A 492 -12.06 -19.69 22.64
C LEU A 492 -12.22 -18.22 23.07
N LEU A 493 -12.20 -18.04 24.39
CA LEU A 493 -11.94 -16.78 25.07
C LEU A 493 -10.45 -16.43 24.91
N LEU A 494 -10.19 -15.14 24.68
CA LEU A 494 -9.03 -14.36 25.14
C LEU A 494 -7.63 -14.86 24.76
N GLN A 495 -6.93 -14.06 23.93
CA GLN A 495 -5.58 -13.59 24.25
C GLN A 495 -5.19 -12.38 23.37
N LEU A 496 -5.57 -11.19 23.84
CA LEU A 496 -4.83 -9.95 23.58
C LEU A 496 -3.95 -9.72 24.82
N HIS A 497 -2.64 -9.71 24.64
CA HIS A 497 -1.72 -9.14 25.61
C HIS A 497 -0.80 -8.16 24.88
N TYR A 498 -0.93 -6.90 25.29
CA TYR A 498 -0.01 -5.75 25.21
C TYR A 498 0.86 -5.54 23.98
#